data_AF-A0A1C7NBP6-F1
#
_entry.id   AF-A0A1C7NBP6-F1
#
_cell.length_a   1.000
_cell.length_b   1.000
_cell.length_c   1.000
_cell.angle_alpha   90.00
_cell.angle_beta   90.00
_cell.angle_gamma   90.00
#
_symmetry.space_group_name_H-M   'P 1'
#
loop_
_entity.id
_entity.type
_entity.pdbx_description
1 polymer ?
#
loop_
_entity_poly.entity_id
_entity_poly.type
_entity_poly.pdbx_seq_one_letter_code
_entity_poly.pdbx_strand_id
1 'polypeptide(L)'
;MVRFFLLSLTFVLGTLALPSKRDDDGDTYCRGEFEATDAICKKFNFITNGTESDCISPKNGTTFYSLKNLPKAPTLAENTIKIASMITNVFEDGTPNFSYAYCENIKDSRGYTAGYAGFTTATGDAEIVIQQYIVNSPLNLLLPYLPRIKQIGLLPQCDRTSRGTVLGLINYCVAWKHEACRSNNKFSKMQLYWVYKNYMIPSARYAAQSNVTSPLGQAIFYDTIIQHGYQYVEPDINIVRILTLTGPRLKDESEKDFLTRFLTTRRQLQCCYPDDVWPNSSSRTYDLQNLVNQYDRYKDLQAPIELEAFGVNITGDSNLLRDEKHCGKGKYTIFSLPWDLI
;
A
#
# COMPACT_ATOMS: atom_id res chain seq x y z
N MET A 1 -17.20 16.22 14.79
CA MET A 1 -16.83 14.80 14.94
C MET A 1 -16.77 14.21 13.53
N VAL A 2 -15.60 14.30 12.87
CA VAL A 2 -15.43 13.91 11.46
C VAL A 2 -15.50 12.39 11.37
N ARG A 3 -16.48 11.85 10.64
CA ARG A 3 -16.63 10.41 10.43
C ARG A 3 -15.58 9.96 9.41
N PHE A 4 -14.70 9.05 9.84
CA PHE A 4 -13.60 8.50 9.04
C PHE A 4 -14.14 7.51 8.01
N PHE A 5 -14.26 7.94 6.75
CA PHE A 5 -14.49 7.05 5.63
C PHE A 5 -13.19 6.95 4.84
N LEU A 6 -12.30 6.02 5.24
CA LEU A 6 -11.32 5.50 4.30
C LEU A 6 -11.99 4.33 3.58
N LEU A 7 -12.17 4.43 2.27
CA LEU A 7 -12.45 3.29 1.42
C LEU A 7 -11.20 2.95 0.63
N SER A 8 -10.87 1.66 0.66
CA SER A 8 -10.24 0.89 -0.42
C SER A 8 -9.09 1.58 -1.18
N LEU A 9 -7.86 1.24 -0.78
CA LEU A 9 -6.78 0.98 -1.74
C LEU A 9 -6.84 -0.46 -2.28
N THR A 10 -7.92 -1.19 -2.00
CA THR A 10 -8.09 -2.55 -2.48
C THR A 10 -8.52 -2.50 -3.93
N PHE A 11 -7.50 -2.74 -4.77
CA PHE A 11 -7.57 -3.12 -6.17
C PHE A 11 -8.11 -2.08 -7.17
N VAL A 12 -7.20 -1.24 -7.67
CA VAL A 12 -6.90 -1.17 -9.13
C VAL A 12 -5.42 -0.79 -9.26
N LEU A 13 -4.54 -1.78 -9.16
CA LEU A 13 -3.26 -1.81 -9.90
C LEU A 13 -3.51 -2.21 -11.38
N GLY A 14 -4.72 -2.01 -11.89
CA GLY A 14 -5.15 -2.48 -13.21
C GLY A 14 -4.94 -1.50 -14.36
N THR A 15 -4.77 -0.19 -14.14
CA THR A 15 -4.76 0.78 -15.25
C THR A 15 -3.93 2.05 -15.04
N LEU A 16 -2.93 2.02 -14.15
CA LEU A 16 -1.72 2.80 -14.43
C LEU A 16 -1.09 2.17 -15.67
N ALA A 17 -0.60 2.95 -16.64
CA ALA A 17 0.23 2.41 -17.72
C ALA A 17 1.44 1.72 -17.08
N LEU A 18 1.29 0.42 -16.85
CA LEU A 18 2.26 -0.44 -16.20
C LEU A 18 3.53 -0.38 -17.05
N PRO A 19 4.71 -0.25 -16.45
CA PRO A 19 5.94 -0.47 -17.21
C PRO A 19 5.82 -1.81 -17.94
N SER A 20 6.30 -1.84 -19.18
CA SER A 20 6.18 -2.93 -20.17
C SER A 20 6.90 -4.24 -19.79
N LYS A 21 7.00 -4.54 -18.51
CA LYS A 21 7.51 -5.76 -17.88
C LYS A 21 6.62 -6.05 -16.67
N ARG A 22 5.38 -6.48 -16.92
CA ARG A 22 4.78 -7.42 -15.98
C ARG A 22 5.38 -8.78 -16.29
N ASP A 23 5.80 -9.47 -15.25
CA ASP A 23 5.87 -10.93 -15.27
C ASP A 23 4.43 -11.42 -15.49
N ASP A 24 4.09 -11.75 -16.74
CA ASP A 24 2.86 -12.46 -17.11
C ASP A 24 2.91 -13.94 -16.66
N ASP A 25 3.51 -14.18 -15.49
CA ASP A 25 4.19 -15.42 -15.11
C ASP A 25 3.70 -15.88 -13.72
N GLY A 26 2.43 -15.65 -13.36
CA GLY A 26 1.84 -16.23 -12.14
C GLY A 26 2.12 -17.72 -12.01
N ASP A 27 2.18 -18.42 -13.15
CA ASP A 27 2.60 -19.81 -13.28
C ASP A 27 4.05 -20.06 -12.82
N THR A 28 4.97 -19.10 -12.93
CA THR A 28 6.39 -19.25 -12.56
C THR A 28 6.56 -19.24 -11.04
N TYR A 29 5.82 -18.39 -10.33
CA TYR A 29 5.95 -18.24 -8.89
C TYR A 29 4.90 -19.03 -8.08
N CYS A 30 3.99 -19.75 -8.74
CA CYS A 30 3.07 -20.70 -8.13
C CYS A 30 3.41 -22.15 -8.53
N ARG A 31 4.63 -22.61 -8.24
CA ARG A 31 5.12 -23.98 -8.53
C ARG A 31 5.57 -24.71 -7.27
N GLY A 32 5.64 -26.04 -7.35
CA GLY A 32 6.12 -26.88 -6.26
C GLY A 32 5.20 -26.79 -5.04
N GLU A 33 5.73 -26.38 -3.88
CA GLU A 33 4.91 -26.21 -2.66
C GLU A 33 3.89 -25.05 -2.74
N PHE A 34 3.96 -24.23 -3.79
CA PHE A 34 3.04 -23.13 -4.07
C PHE A 34 2.08 -23.43 -5.23
N GLU A 35 2.17 -24.61 -5.84
CA GLU A 35 1.26 -25.02 -6.92
C GLU A 35 -0.18 -25.11 -6.40
N ALA A 36 -1.10 -24.51 -7.14
CA ALA A 36 -2.51 -24.46 -6.78
C ALA A 36 -3.18 -25.84 -6.95
N THR A 37 -3.02 -26.68 -5.92
CA THR A 37 -3.64 -28.00 -5.85
C THR A 37 -4.84 -28.00 -4.92
N ASP A 38 -5.81 -28.88 -5.18
CA ASP A 38 -6.95 -29.13 -4.29
C ASP A 38 -6.55 -29.29 -2.82
N ALA A 39 -5.46 -30.02 -2.56
CA ALA A 39 -4.97 -30.30 -1.21
C ALA A 39 -4.51 -29.02 -0.48
N ILE A 40 -3.85 -28.11 -1.21
CA ILE A 40 -3.40 -26.83 -0.67
C ILE A 40 -4.56 -25.84 -0.59
N CYS A 41 -5.35 -25.71 -1.65
CA CYS A 41 -6.33 -24.63 -1.77
C CYS A 41 -7.58 -24.82 -0.90
N LYS A 42 -7.97 -26.08 -0.60
CA LYS A 42 -9.12 -26.37 0.28
C LYS A 42 -9.01 -25.76 1.68
N LYS A 43 -7.79 -25.50 2.18
CA LYS A 43 -7.59 -24.88 3.50
C LYS A 43 -8.00 -23.41 3.56
N PHE A 44 -8.06 -22.72 2.42
CA PHE A 44 -8.39 -21.30 2.39
C PHE A 44 -9.88 -21.03 2.43
N ASN A 45 -10.72 -21.98 1.97
CA ASN A 45 -12.17 -21.90 2.04
C ASN A 45 -12.71 -20.51 1.61
N PHE A 46 -12.34 -20.08 0.40
CA PHE A 46 -12.71 -18.78 -0.15
C PHE A 46 -14.23 -18.64 -0.21
N ILE A 47 -14.75 -17.54 0.33
CA ILE A 47 -16.19 -17.29 0.48
C ILE A 47 -16.72 -16.60 -0.78
N THR A 48 -15.93 -15.68 -1.33
CA THR A 48 -16.32 -14.86 -2.49
C THR A 48 -16.05 -15.55 -3.82
N ASN A 49 -15.27 -16.63 -3.84
CA ASN A 49 -14.81 -17.30 -5.07
C ASN A 49 -14.23 -16.31 -6.11
N GLY A 50 -13.54 -15.26 -5.66
CA GLY A 50 -12.90 -14.28 -6.55
C GLY A 50 -13.85 -13.31 -7.23
N THR A 51 -15.17 -13.38 -6.95
CA THR A 51 -16.11 -12.39 -7.46
C THR A 51 -15.96 -11.09 -6.68
N GLU A 52 -15.81 -9.97 -7.39
CA GLU A 52 -15.80 -8.63 -6.79
C GLU A 52 -17.10 -8.48 -5.97
N SER A 53 -16.97 -8.18 -4.68
CA SER A 53 -18.15 -8.01 -3.83
C SER A 53 -18.95 -6.80 -4.30
N ASP A 54 -20.29 -6.91 -4.33
CA ASP A 54 -21.19 -5.76 -4.44
C ASP A 54 -20.75 -4.64 -3.51
N CYS A 55 -20.96 -3.38 -3.89
CA CYS A 55 -20.56 -2.26 -3.05
C CYS A 55 -21.10 -2.40 -1.61
N ILE A 56 -20.18 -2.39 -0.65
CA ILE A 56 -20.49 -2.57 0.76
C ILE A 56 -20.63 -1.20 1.43
N SER A 57 -21.82 -0.93 1.98
CA SER A 57 -22.02 0.20 2.89
C SER A 57 -21.61 -0.22 4.32
N PRO A 58 -20.52 0.33 4.88
CA PRO A 58 -20.00 -0.12 6.17
C PRO A 58 -20.95 0.23 7.32
N LYS A 59 -21.27 -0.75 8.17
CA LYS A 59 -22.20 -0.58 9.31
C LYS A 59 -21.74 0.48 10.32
N ASN A 60 -20.43 0.64 10.49
CA ASN A 60 -19.81 1.54 11.47
C ASN A 60 -19.00 2.68 10.84
N GLY A 61 -19.28 3.02 9.58
CA GLY A 61 -18.59 4.09 8.87
C GLY A 61 -17.16 3.79 8.42
N THR A 62 -16.63 2.60 8.69
CA THR A 62 -15.32 2.13 8.21
C THR A 62 -15.41 0.68 7.75
N THR A 63 -14.60 0.32 6.78
CA THR A 63 -14.42 -1.07 6.29
C THR A 63 -13.24 -1.78 6.97
N PHE A 64 -12.47 -1.09 7.80
CA PHE A 64 -11.25 -1.59 8.43
C PHE A 64 -11.50 -2.24 9.79
N TYR A 65 -10.70 -3.26 10.12
CA TYR A 65 -10.66 -3.80 11.47
C TYR A 65 -10.22 -2.73 12.48
N SER A 66 -10.79 -2.78 13.68
CA SER A 66 -10.38 -1.89 14.78
C SER A 66 -9.02 -2.30 15.32
N LEU A 67 -8.10 -1.35 15.37
CA LEU A 67 -6.77 -1.54 15.94
C LEU A 67 -6.74 -1.40 17.47
N LYS A 68 -7.88 -1.08 18.12
CA LYS A 68 -7.95 -0.71 19.55
C LYS A 68 -7.29 -1.74 20.47
N ASN A 69 -7.44 -3.02 20.16
CA ASN A 69 -6.96 -4.13 21.00
C ASN A 69 -5.57 -4.65 20.59
N LEU A 70 -4.96 -4.09 19.53
CA LEU A 70 -3.59 -4.45 19.14
C LEU A 70 -2.58 -3.70 20.02
N PRO A 71 -1.35 -4.23 20.22
CA PRO A 71 -0.27 -3.47 20.82
C PRO A 71 -0.07 -2.13 20.11
N LYS A 72 0.45 -1.13 20.84
CA LYS A 72 0.87 0.12 20.20
C LYS A 72 2.01 -0.19 19.22
N ALA A 73 2.02 0.50 18.09
CA ALA A 73 3.14 0.40 17.17
C ALA A 73 4.41 0.88 17.90
N PRO A 74 5.53 0.17 17.79
CA PRO A 74 6.81 0.73 18.19
C PRO A 74 7.12 1.95 17.32
N THR A 75 7.99 2.84 17.80
CA THR A 75 8.59 3.86 16.94
C THR A 75 9.42 3.14 15.87
N LEU A 76 9.05 3.33 14.61
CA LEU A 76 9.78 2.77 13.48
C LEU A 76 11.00 3.63 13.18
N ALA A 77 12.16 2.99 12.97
CA ALA A 77 13.36 3.70 12.55
C ALA A 77 13.17 4.33 11.15
N GLU A 78 13.74 5.52 10.92
CA GLU A 78 13.62 6.22 9.64
C GLU A 78 14.10 5.36 8.46
N ASN A 79 15.19 4.62 8.65
CA ASN A 79 15.69 3.70 7.63
C ASN A 79 14.71 2.54 7.34
N THR A 80 14.04 2.00 8.37
CA THR A 80 13.02 0.97 8.16
C THR A 80 11.85 1.52 7.33
N ILE A 81 11.35 2.70 7.69
CA ILE A 81 10.27 3.38 6.95
C ILE A 81 10.68 3.58 5.49
N LYS A 82 11.92 4.04 5.28
CA LYS A 82 12.51 4.29 3.96
C LYS A 82 12.54 3.04 3.09
N ILE A 83 13.24 2.00 3.56
CA ILE A 83 13.49 0.80 2.77
C ILE A 83 12.19 0.00 2.59
N ALA A 84 11.35 -0.11 3.61
CA ALA A 84 10.03 -0.75 3.48
C ALA A 84 9.15 -0.06 2.42
N SER A 85 9.16 1.27 2.38
CA SER A 85 8.44 2.05 1.37
C SER A 85 9.00 1.81 -0.03
N MET A 86 10.33 1.75 -0.19
CA MET A 86 10.96 1.50 -1.49
C MET A 86 10.69 0.09 -2.00
N ILE A 87 10.82 -0.93 -1.14
CA ILE A 87 10.49 -2.32 -1.49
C ILE A 87 9.05 -2.41 -2.00
N THR A 88 8.11 -1.86 -1.22
CA THR A 88 6.70 -1.89 -1.59
C THR A 88 6.45 -1.12 -2.89
N ASN A 89 7.06 0.06 -3.06
CA ASN A 89 6.90 0.85 -4.28
C ASN A 89 7.48 0.15 -5.52
N VAL A 90 8.54 -0.66 -5.38
CA VAL A 90 9.00 -1.53 -6.48
C VAL A 90 7.92 -2.53 -6.84
N PHE A 91 7.26 -3.13 -5.86
CA PHE A 91 6.22 -4.10 -6.14
C PHE A 91 4.93 -3.50 -6.71
N GLU A 92 4.64 -2.23 -6.42
CA GLU A 92 3.48 -1.51 -6.97
C GLU A 92 3.77 -0.90 -8.35
N ASP A 93 4.90 -0.20 -8.49
CA ASP A 93 5.19 0.67 -9.65
C ASP A 93 6.39 0.17 -10.49
N GLY A 94 7.05 -0.94 -10.11
CA GLY A 94 8.24 -1.47 -10.79
C GLY A 94 9.50 -0.64 -10.56
N THR A 95 9.49 0.32 -9.63
CA THR A 95 10.59 1.25 -9.37
C THR A 95 10.63 1.67 -7.89
N PRO A 96 11.80 1.96 -7.30
CA PRO A 96 11.88 2.52 -5.96
C PRO A 96 11.56 4.04 -5.90
N ASN A 97 11.21 4.65 -7.06
CA ASN A 97 10.90 6.07 -7.17
C ASN A 97 9.40 6.34 -6.97
N PHE A 98 9.08 7.26 -6.06
CA PHE A 98 7.69 7.55 -5.68
C PHE A 98 7.01 8.51 -6.66
N SER A 99 5.83 8.11 -7.15
CA SER A 99 5.02 8.85 -8.11
C SER A 99 4.16 9.97 -7.48
N TYR A 100 4.73 10.83 -6.63
CA TYR A 100 3.98 11.87 -5.90
C TYR A 100 3.17 12.82 -6.79
N ALA A 101 3.66 13.08 -8.01
CA ALA A 101 3.07 14.04 -8.93
C ALA A 101 2.17 13.37 -9.99
N TYR A 102 2.05 12.04 -9.96
CA TYR A 102 1.11 11.32 -10.81
C TYR A 102 -0.33 11.79 -10.54
N CYS A 103 -1.13 11.94 -11.58
CA CYS A 103 -2.56 12.19 -11.50
C CYS A 103 -3.21 11.91 -12.85
N GLU A 104 -4.18 11.00 -12.88
CA GLU A 104 -4.89 10.60 -14.09
C GLU A 104 -6.29 10.12 -13.76
N ASN A 105 -7.23 10.27 -14.70
CA ASN A 105 -8.49 9.54 -14.67
C ASN A 105 -8.35 8.29 -15.53
N ILE A 106 -8.02 7.18 -14.88
CA ILE A 106 -7.79 5.86 -15.49
C ILE A 106 -9.09 5.10 -15.81
N LYS A 107 -10.24 5.80 -15.77
CA LYS A 107 -11.57 5.32 -16.21
C LYS A 107 -12.10 4.10 -15.45
N ASP A 108 -11.75 3.98 -14.18
CA ASP A 108 -12.16 2.89 -13.28
C ASP A 108 -13.29 3.29 -12.31
N SER A 109 -14.00 4.36 -12.63
CA SER A 109 -15.06 4.96 -11.80
C SER A 109 -14.61 5.49 -10.43
N ARG A 110 -13.31 5.74 -10.22
CA ARG A 110 -12.78 6.40 -9.00
C ARG A 110 -12.45 7.89 -9.19
N GLY A 111 -12.75 8.44 -10.36
CA GLY A 111 -12.47 9.84 -10.69
C GLY A 111 -11.00 10.03 -11.06
N TYR A 112 -10.34 11.05 -10.51
CA TYR A 112 -8.89 11.17 -10.62
C TYR A 112 -8.21 10.31 -9.56
N THR A 113 -7.24 9.50 -9.96
CA THR A 113 -6.29 8.76 -9.11
C THR A 113 -4.96 9.51 -9.14
N ALA A 114 -4.44 9.91 -7.97
CA ALA A 114 -3.30 10.80 -7.88
C ALA A 114 -2.32 10.44 -6.74
N GLY A 115 -1.07 10.84 -6.88
CA GLY A 115 -0.01 10.61 -5.90
C GLY A 115 0.46 9.17 -5.84
N TYR A 116 1.50 8.94 -5.04
CA TYR A 116 2.19 7.66 -5.01
C TYR A 116 1.37 6.52 -4.36
N ALA A 117 0.33 6.89 -3.59
CA ALA A 117 -0.59 5.94 -2.98
C ALA A 117 -1.91 5.81 -3.76
N GLY A 118 -2.06 6.49 -4.90
CA GLY A 118 -3.29 6.41 -5.69
C GLY A 118 -4.53 7.00 -5.01
N PHE A 119 -4.40 8.17 -4.38
CA PHE A 119 -5.50 8.93 -3.78
C PHE A 119 -6.57 9.24 -4.83
N THR A 120 -7.84 8.93 -4.54
CA THR A 120 -8.94 9.12 -5.50
C THR A 120 -9.94 10.18 -5.08
N THR A 121 -10.45 10.94 -6.06
CA THR A 121 -11.48 11.95 -5.79
C THR A 121 -12.83 11.35 -5.42
N ALA A 122 -13.07 10.07 -5.73
CA ALA A 122 -14.33 9.38 -5.46
C ALA A 122 -14.35 8.61 -4.14
N THR A 123 -13.22 8.19 -3.57
CA THR A 123 -13.17 7.38 -2.34
C THR A 123 -12.93 8.21 -1.08
N GLY A 124 -12.63 9.51 -1.23
CA GLY A 124 -12.53 10.48 -0.13
C GLY A 124 -11.14 10.64 0.47
N ASP A 125 -10.20 9.76 0.13
CA ASP A 125 -8.79 9.86 0.54
C ASP A 125 -8.09 11.09 -0.07
N ALA A 126 -8.37 11.45 -1.34
CA ALA A 126 -7.89 12.71 -1.93
C ALA A 126 -8.44 13.93 -1.19
N GLU A 127 -9.70 13.89 -0.73
CA GLU A 127 -10.28 14.96 0.08
C GLU A 127 -9.49 15.15 1.38
N ILE A 128 -9.21 14.04 2.08
CA ILE A 128 -8.54 14.03 3.38
C ILE A 128 -7.11 14.55 3.25
N VAL A 129 -6.33 14.05 2.29
CA VAL A 129 -4.93 14.47 2.12
C VAL A 129 -4.84 15.96 1.75
N ILE A 130 -5.78 16.47 0.94
CA ILE A 130 -5.86 17.90 0.62
C ILE A 130 -6.23 18.73 1.85
N GLN A 131 -7.22 18.29 2.65
CA GLN A 131 -7.59 18.98 3.89
C GLN A 131 -6.42 19.09 4.86
N GLN A 132 -5.68 18.00 5.07
CA GLN A 132 -4.50 17.99 5.93
C GLN A 132 -3.39 18.87 5.36
N TYR A 133 -3.20 18.88 4.04
CA TYR A 133 -2.22 19.73 3.38
C TYR A 133 -2.51 21.22 3.56
N ILE A 134 -3.79 21.63 3.44
CA ILE A 134 -4.23 23.03 3.57
C ILE A 134 -3.88 23.61 4.94
N VAL A 135 -3.95 22.82 6.02
CA VAL A 135 -3.57 23.27 7.38
C VAL A 135 -2.15 23.85 7.42
N ASN A 136 -1.22 23.21 6.70
CA ASN A 136 0.20 23.59 6.68
C ASN A 136 0.60 24.39 5.42
N SER A 137 -0.33 24.61 4.50
CA SER A 137 -0.13 25.32 3.22
C SER A 137 -1.45 25.94 2.74
N PRO A 138 -1.97 27.00 3.40
CA PRO A 138 -3.35 27.45 3.23
C PRO A 138 -3.68 28.08 1.86
N LEU A 139 -2.67 28.52 1.09
CA LEU A 139 -2.84 29.16 -0.22
C LEU A 139 -2.36 28.26 -1.38
N ASN A 140 -2.47 26.94 -1.22
CA ASN A 140 -2.05 25.98 -2.25
C ASN A 140 -3.06 25.88 -3.41
N LEU A 141 -2.60 25.40 -4.57
CA LEU A 141 -3.44 25.29 -5.77
C LEU A 141 -4.52 24.21 -5.70
N LEU A 142 -4.53 23.34 -4.69
CA LEU A 142 -5.55 22.31 -4.50
C LEU A 142 -6.79 22.83 -3.75
N LEU A 143 -6.68 23.95 -3.03
CA LEU A 143 -7.76 24.55 -2.25
C LEU A 143 -9.06 24.76 -3.05
N PRO A 144 -9.05 25.30 -4.30
CA PRO A 144 -10.28 25.55 -5.05
C PRO A 144 -11.09 24.31 -5.41
N TYR A 145 -10.46 23.12 -5.42
CA TYR A 145 -11.15 21.86 -5.77
C TYR A 145 -11.87 21.22 -4.58
N LEU A 146 -11.49 21.59 -3.35
CA LEU A 146 -12.01 20.95 -2.14
C LEU A 146 -13.55 21.02 -2.01
N PRO A 147 -14.24 22.13 -2.33
CA PRO A 147 -15.70 22.17 -2.30
C PRO A 147 -16.35 21.14 -3.24
N ARG A 148 -15.78 20.94 -4.44
CA ARG A 148 -16.31 19.98 -5.41
C ARG A 148 -16.04 18.53 -4.99
N ILE A 149 -14.84 18.25 -4.48
CA ILE A 149 -14.50 16.92 -3.96
C ILE A 149 -15.40 16.57 -2.77
N LYS A 150 -15.68 17.52 -1.87
CA LYS A 150 -16.66 17.34 -0.78
C LYS A 150 -18.06 16.98 -1.27
N GLN A 151 -18.55 17.66 -2.32
CA GLN A 151 -19.85 17.33 -2.91
C GLN A 151 -19.88 15.90 -3.47
N ILE A 152 -18.80 15.46 -4.12
CA ILE A 152 -18.66 14.08 -4.59
C ILE A 152 -18.67 13.11 -3.40
N GLY A 153 -17.96 13.43 -2.32
CA GLY A 153 -17.89 12.65 -1.10
C GLY A 153 -19.25 12.42 -0.43
N LEU A 154 -20.21 13.33 -0.59
CA LEU A 154 -21.57 13.24 -0.04
C LEU A 154 -22.52 12.32 -0.81
N LEU A 155 -22.18 11.92 -2.04
CA LEU A 155 -23.01 11.01 -2.84
C LEU A 155 -23.07 9.61 -2.19
N PRO A 156 -24.11 8.80 -2.44
CA PRO A 156 -24.17 7.43 -1.93
C PRO A 156 -22.92 6.64 -2.30
N GLN A 157 -22.34 5.91 -1.35
CA GLN A 157 -21.05 5.21 -1.55
C GLN A 157 -21.08 4.26 -2.75
N CYS A 158 -22.22 3.62 -2.98
CA CYS A 158 -22.42 2.66 -4.05
C CYS A 158 -22.79 3.27 -5.40
N ASP A 159 -22.96 4.58 -5.46
CA ASP A 159 -23.07 5.30 -6.73
C ASP A 159 -21.67 5.58 -7.30
N ARG A 160 -20.94 4.51 -7.66
CA ARG A 160 -19.57 4.61 -8.22
C ARG A 160 -19.54 5.48 -9.48
N THR A 161 -20.55 5.41 -10.32
CA THR A 161 -20.63 6.18 -11.56
C THR A 161 -20.69 7.69 -11.29
N SER A 162 -21.60 8.14 -10.43
CA SER A 162 -21.69 9.58 -10.12
C SER A 162 -20.49 10.05 -9.31
N ARG A 163 -19.97 9.22 -8.40
CA ARG A 163 -18.78 9.55 -7.60
C ARG A 163 -17.50 9.63 -8.45
N GLY A 164 -17.39 8.81 -9.49
CA GLY A 164 -16.28 8.78 -10.43
C GLY A 164 -16.23 9.97 -11.40
N THR A 165 -17.08 10.98 -11.23
CA THR A 165 -17.11 12.17 -12.09
C THR A 165 -15.84 13.02 -11.94
N VAL A 166 -15.38 13.59 -13.06
CA VAL A 166 -14.33 14.62 -13.08
C VAL A 166 -14.87 16.00 -13.42
N LEU A 167 -16.20 16.13 -13.54
CA LEU A 167 -16.84 17.41 -13.84
C LEU A 167 -16.63 18.39 -12.68
N GLY A 168 -16.15 19.59 -12.99
CA GLY A 168 -15.80 20.61 -12.00
C GLY A 168 -14.41 20.42 -11.37
N LEU A 169 -13.63 19.45 -11.84
CA LEU A 169 -12.24 19.20 -11.42
C LEU A 169 -11.24 19.42 -12.57
N ILE A 170 -11.61 20.24 -13.55
CA ILE A 170 -10.71 20.60 -14.66
C ILE A 170 -9.45 21.26 -14.09
N ASN A 171 -8.28 20.87 -14.59
CA ASN A 171 -6.95 21.26 -14.08
C ASN A 171 -6.56 20.73 -12.69
N TYR A 172 -7.37 19.87 -12.06
CA TYR A 172 -7.00 19.23 -10.78
C TYR A 172 -5.63 18.55 -10.85
N CYS A 173 -5.37 17.74 -11.88
CA CYS A 173 -4.07 17.08 -12.04
C CYS A 173 -2.92 18.04 -12.30
N VAL A 174 -3.18 19.20 -12.92
CA VAL A 174 -2.15 20.25 -13.09
C VAL A 174 -1.79 20.85 -11.73
N ALA A 175 -2.78 21.15 -10.90
CA ALA A 175 -2.57 21.65 -9.54
C ALA A 175 -1.89 20.61 -8.64
N TRP A 176 -2.29 19.35 -8.73
CA TRP A 176 -1.67 18.23 -7.99
C TRP A 176 -0.19 18.11 -8.33
N LYS A 177 0.12 18.01 -9.62
CA LYS A 177 1.50 17.94 -10.11
C LYS A 177 2.30 19.16 -9.65
N HIS A 178 1.73 20.36 -9.76
CA HIS A 178 2.39 21.59 -9.32
C HIS A 178 2.78 21.52 -7.84
N GLU A 179 1.85 21.19 -6.93
CA GLU A 179 2.14 21.12 -5.50
C GLU A 179 3.13 19.99 -5.15
N ALA A 180 3.04 18.84 -5.83
CA ALA A 180 3.94 17.71 -5.64
C ALA A 180 5.38 18.02 -6.09
N CYS A 181 5.54 18.84 -7.13
CA CYS A 181 6.85 19.19 -7.69
C CYS A 181 7.51 20.40 -7.03
N ARG A 182 6.92 20.99 -5.98
CA ARG A 182 7.51 22.14 -5.28
C ARG A 182 8.79 21.74 -4.56
N SER A 183 9.81 22.59 -4.65
CA SER A 183 11.13 22.35 -4.04
C SER A 183 11.14 22.18 -2.53
N ASN A 184 10.08 22.61 -1.83
CA ASN A 184 9.95 22.46 -0.39
C ASN A 184 9.39 21.09 0.05
N ASN A 185 8.98 20.23 -0.89
CA ASN A 185 8.47 18.88 -0.69
C ASN A 185 7.31 18.76 0.32
N LYS A 186 6.60 19.85 0.65
CA LYS A 186 5.55 19.83 1.68
C LYS A 186 4.40 18.88 1.31
N PHE A 187 4.03 18.83 0.04
CA PHE A 187 2.94 17.97 -0.41
C PHE A 187 3.35 16.49 -0.46
N SER A 188 4.56 16.18 -0.95
CA SER A 188 5.13 14.82 -0.89
C SER A 188 5.22 14.30 0.55
N LYS A 189 5.66 15.14 1.50
CA LYS A 189 5.66 14.81 2.94
C LYS A 189 4.26 14.50 3.47
N MET A 190 3.24 15.24 3.04
CA MET A 190 1.86 15.00 3.46
C MET A 190 1.33 13.66 2.91
N GLN A 191 1.61 13.34 1.64
CA GLN A 191 1.25 12.04 1.07
C GLN A 191 1.93 10.91 1.86
N LEU A 192 3.24 11.03 2.13
CA LEU A 192 4.03 10.04 2.87
C LEU A 192 3.50 9.85 4.31
N TYR A 193 3.18 10.96 4.98
CA TYR A 193 2.59 10.93 6.31
C TYR A 193 1.23 10.24 6.34
N TRP A 194 0.38 10.50 5.35
CA TRP A 194 -0.93 9.87 5.27
C TRP A 194 -0.79 8.35 5.13
N VAL A 195 0.09 7.87 4.27
CA VAL A 195 0.33 6.42 4.13
C VAL A 195 0.95 5.84 5.38
N TYR A 196 1.90 6.55 5.99
CA TYR A 196 2.51 6.16 7.26
C TYR A 196 1.42 5.92 8.33
N LYS A 197 0.50 6.88 8.51
CA LYS A 197 -0.58 6.77 9.49
C LYS A 197 -1.60 5.68 9.17
N ASN A 198 -1.94 5.49 7.89
CA ASN A 198 -3.05 4.62 7.48
C ASN A 198 -2.64 3.20 7.07
N TYR A 199 -1.36 2.92 6.82
CA TYR A 199 -0.88 1.59 6.43
C TYR A 199 0.31 1.14 7.28
N MET A 200 1.30 1.99 7.49
CA MET A 200 2.51 1.60 8.22
C MET A 200 2.31 1.48 9.73
N ILE A 201 1.54 2.38 10.35
CA ILE A 201 1.18 2.24 11.76
C ILE A 201 0.31 0.99 11.98
N PRO A 202 -0.78 0.74 11.21
CA PRO A 202 -1.51 -0.52 11.32
C PRO A 202 -0.62 -1.74 11.15
N SER A 203 0.28 -1.76 10.16
CA SER A 203 1.14 -2.92 9.91
C SER A 203 2.10 -3.18 11.06
N ALA A 204 2.69 -2.13 11.63
CA ALA A 204 3.55 -2.23 12.81
C ALA A 204 2.80 -2.75 14.05
N ARG A 205 1.49 -2.49 14.17
CA ARG A 205 0.66 -3.03 15.27
C ARG A 205 0.38 -4.52 15.09
N TYR A 206 0.12 -4.97 13.87
CA TYR A 206 -0.01 -6.39 13.57
C TYR A 206 1.32 -7.13 13.73
N ALA A 207 2.44 -6.53 13.31
CA ALA A 207 3.78 -7.08 13.55
C ALA A 207 4.06 -7.23 15.06
N ALA A 208 3.76 -6.19 15.85
CA ALA A 208 3.91 -6.24 17.29
C ALA A 208 3.01 -7.30 17.96
N GLN A 209 1.79 -7.50 17.47
CA GLN A 209 0.91 -8.59 17.95
C GLN A 209 1.54 -9.98 17.71
N SER A 210 2.28 -10.13 16.62
CA SER A 210 2.96 -11.38 16.23
C SER A 210 4.37 -11.53 16.82
N ASN A 211 4.80 -10.65 17.74
CA ASN A 211 6.17 -10.60 18.26
C ASN A 211 7.24 -10.51 17.15
N VAL A 212 6.94 -9.74 16.10
CA VAL A 212 7.87 -9.41 15.01
C VAL A 212 8.47 -8.04 15.29
N THR A 213 9.80 -7.99 15.44
CA THR A 213 10.50 -6.76 15.86
C THR A 213 11.58 -6.31 14.89
N SER A 214 12.06 -7.18 14.00
CA SER A 214 13.09 -6.80 13.02
C SER A 214 12.56 -5.79 12.00
N PRO A 215 13.41 -4.87 11.52
CA PRO A 215 13.10 -4.02 10.36
C PRO A 215 12.59 -4.80 9.14
N LEU A 216 13.18 -5.96 8.81
CA LEU A 216 12.71 -6.81 7.72
C LEU A 216 11.28 -7.31 7.94
N GLY A 217 10.99 -7.81 9.14
CA GLY A 217 9.65 -8.26 9.50
C GLY A 217 8.62 -7.12 9.43
N GLN A 218 8.98 -5.92 9.88
CA GLN A 218 8.14 -4.73 9.75
C GLN A 218 7.88 -4.36 8.29
N ALA A 219 8.87 -4.47 7.40
CA ALA A 219 8.71 -4.25 5.97
C ALA A 219 7.78 -5.28 5.32
N ILE A 220 7.89 -6.56 5.70
CA ILE A 220 7.01 -7.64 5.22
C ILE A 220 5.55 -7.37 5.64
N PHE A 221 5.32 -6.99 6.89
CA PHE A 221 3.97 -6.67 7.36
C PHE A 221 3.41 -5.41 6.68
N TYR A 222 4.26 -4.41 6.43
CA TYR A 222 3.87 -3.21 5.70
C TYR A 222 3.43 -3.51 4.26
N ASP A 223 4.26 -4.22 3.48
CA ASP A 223 3.89 -4.63 2.13
C ASP A 223 2.65 -5.54 2.14
N THR A 224 2.53 -6.44 3.12
CA THR A 224 1.32 -7.27 3.25
C THR A 224 0.07 -6.42 3.43
N ILE A 225 0.10 -5.39 4.27
CA ILE A 225 -1.04 -4.48 4.44
C ILE A 225 -1.30 -3.63 3.19
N ILE A 226 -0.27 -3.19 2.48
CA ILE A 226 -0.46 -2.43 1.25
C ILE A 226 -1.16 -3.29 0.20
N GLN A 227 -0.73 -4.54 0.03
CA GLN A 227 -1.32 -5.44 -0.96
C GLN A 227 -2.70 -5.99 -0.54
N HIS A 228 -2.79 -6.52 0.68
CA HIS A 228 -3.94 -7.30 1.16
C HIS A 228 -4.92 -6.47 1.99
N GLY A 229 -4.49 -5.32 2.49
CA GLY A 229 -5.29 -4.52 3.41
C GLY A 229 -5.53 -5.19 4.77
N TYR A 230 -6.37 -4.52 5.57
CA TYR A 230 -6.88 -4.98 6.85
C TYR A 230 -8.38 -4.65 6.97
N GLN A 231 -9.09 -4.78 5.85
CA GLN A 231 -10.52 -4.59 5.73
C GLN A 231 -11.27 -5.85 6.16
N TYR A 232 -12.32 -5.71 6.97
CA TYR A 232 -13.17 -6.84 7.33
C TYR A 232 -14.17 -7.21 6.24
N VAL A 233 -14.34 -6.33 5.25
CA VAL A 233 -15.24 -6.52 4.11
C VAL A 233 -14.62 -7.34 2.97
N GLU A 234 -13.33 -7.66 3.08
CA GLU A 234 -12.59 -8.52 2.15
C GLU A 234 -12.04 -9.73 2.91
N PRO A 235 -12.91 -10.64 3.38
CA PRO A 235 -12.56 -11.67 4.36
C PRO A 235 -11.59 -12.74 3.84
N ASP A 236 -11.46 -12.87 2.52
CA ASP A 236 -10.71 -13.96 1.90
C ASP A 236 -9.19 -13.72 1.85
N ILE A 237 -8.75 -12.45 1.81
CA ILE A 237 -7.35 -12.12 1.45
C ILE A 237 -6.65 -11.13 2.38
N ASN A 238 -7.33 -10.50 3.34
CA ASN A 238 -6.69 -9.49 4.20
C ASN A 238 -5.61 -10.05 5.17
N ILE A 239 -4.79 -9.16 5.77
CA ILE A 239 -3.74 -9.56 6.72
C ILE A 239 -4.26 -10.33 7.95
N VAL A 240 -5.48 -10.03 8.43
CA VAL A 240 -6.08 -10.74 9.57
C VAL A 240 -6.34 -12.19 9.19
N ARG A 241 -6.77 -12.45 7.95
CA ARG A 241 -6.96 -13.80 7.41
C ARG A 241 -5.62 -14.53 7.30
N ILE A 242 -4.59 -13.90 6.75
CA ILE A 242 -3.24 -14.48 6.64
C ILE A 242 -2.69 -14.84 8.02
N LEU A 243 -2.81 -13.94 9.01
CA LEU A 243 -2.37 -14.20 10.39
C LEU A 243 -3.17 -15.31 11.06
N THR A 244 -4.48 -15.37 10.82
CA THR A 244 -5.34 -16.44 11.35
C THR A 244 -4.92 -17.81 10.80
N LEU A 245 -4.62 -17.88 9.51
CA LEU A 245 -4.16 -19.11 8.85
C LEU A 245 -2.73 -19.49 9.26
N THR A 246 -1.86 -18.50 9.46
CA THR A 246 -0.47 -18.71 9.92
C THR A 246 -0.44 -19.18 11.39
N GLY A 247 -1.37 -18.70 12.21
CA GLY A 247 -1.35 -18.88 13.66
C GLY A 247 -0.31 -17.99 14.37
N PRO A 248 -0.31 -17.98 15.71
CA PRO A 248 0.65 -17.19 16.48
C PRO A 248 2.07 -17.74 16.31
N ARG A 249 3.07 -16.88 16.55
CA ARG A 249 4.46 -17.31 16.67
C ARG A 249 4.59 -18.25 17.87
N LEU A 250 5.19 -19.43 17.66
CA LEU A 250 5.36 -20.43 18.71
C LEU A 250 6.47 -20.00 19.70
N LYS A 251 6.42 -20.53 20.92
CA LYS A 251 7.30 -20.10 22.04
C LYS A 251 8.79 -20.12 21.69
N ASP A 252 9.25 -21.17 21.01
CA ASP A 252 10.65 -21.38 20.66
C ASP A 252 10.92 -21.17 19.16
N GLU A 253 9.96 -20.60 18.43
CA GLU A 253 10.09 -20.31 17.00
C GLU A 253 10.89 -19.02 16.79
N SER A 254 11.91 -19.07 15.95
CA SER A 254 12.68 -17.88 15.59
C SER A 254 11.83 -16.91 14.75
N GLU A 255 12.20 -15.63 14.70
CA GLU A 255 11.45 -14.68 13.87
C GLU A 255 11.56 -15.03 12.38
N LYS A 256 12.73 -15.53 11.95
CA LYS A 256 12.95 -16.06 10.59
C LYS A 256 11.97 -17.17 10.25
N ASP A 257 11.80 -18.15 11.15
CA ASP A 257 10.93 -19.30 10.90
C ASP A 257 9.45 -18.86 10.87
N PHE A 258 9.05 -17.97 11.78
CA PHE A 258 7.71 -17.39 11.76
C PHE A 258 7.43 -16.62 10.46
N LEU A 259 8.35 -15.74 10.04
CA LEU A 259 8.21 -15.00 8.79
C LEU A 259 8.17 -15.93 7.57
N THR A 260 8.93 -17.03 7.60
CA THR A 260 8.88 -18.06 6.55
C THR A 260 7.50 -18.72 6.50
N ARG A 261 6.91 -19.13 7.63
CA ARG A 261 5.54 -19.68 7.65
C ARG A 261 4.49 -18.66 7.22
N PHE A 262 4.64 -17.40 7.63
CA PHE A 262 3.76 -16.31 7.25
C PHE A 262 3.77 -16.05 5.74
N LEU A 263 4.97 -15.91 5.14
CA LEU A 263 5.13 -15.72 3.69
C LEU A 263 4.70 -16.97 2.90
N THR A 264 4.93 -18.17 3.44
CA THR A 264 4.42 -19.42 2.84
C THR A 264 2.90 -19.41 2.77
N THR A 265 2.24 -19.06 3.88
CA THR A 265 0.79 -18.94 3.96
C THR A 265 0.26 -17.88 2.99
N ARG A 266 0.90 -16.71 2.97
CA ARG A 266 0.55 -15.60 2.07
C ARG A 266 0.67 -16.02 0.60
N ARG A 267 1.78 -16.64 0.19
CA ARG A 267 2.01 -17.05 -1.20
C ARG A 267 1.07 -18.14 -1.65
N GLN A 268 0.84 -19.16 -0.81
CA GLN A 268 -0.14 -20.20 -1.13
C GLN A 268 -1.56 -19.63 -1.24
N LEU A 269 -1.91 -18.65 -0.40
CA LEU A 269 -3.20 -17.96 -0.50
C LEU A 269 -3.31 -17.19 -1.82
N GLN A 270 -2.28 -16.45 -2.22
CA GLN A 270 -2.24 -15.75 -3.51
C GLN A 270 -2.38 -16.72 -4.69
N CYS A 271 -1.61 -17.81 -4.69
CA CYS A 271 -1.61 -18.80 -5.78
C CYS A 271 -2.93 -19.57 -5.88
N CYS A 272 -3.59 -19.82 -4.75
CA CYS A 272 -4.87 -20.51 -4.74
C CYS A 272 -6.08 -19.60 -4.98
N TYR A 273 -5.91 -18.27 -4.90
CA TYR A 273 -7.02 -17.36 -5.04
C TYR A 273 -7.63 -17.49 -6.45
N PRO A 274 -8.97 -17.59 -6.57
CA PRO A 274 -9.62 -17.96 -7.82
C PRO A 274 -9.78 -16.77 -8.79
N ASP A 275 -8.68 -16.10 -9.11
CA ASP A 275 -8.56 -15.14 -10.20
C ASP A 275 -7.14 -15.18 -10.81
N ASP A 276 -6.89 -14.41 -11.86
CA ASP A 276 -5.56 -14.33 -12.48
C ASP A 276 -4.67 -13.24 -11.87
N VAL A 277 -5.21 -12.45 -10.95
CA VAL A 277 -4.59 -11.22 -10.48
C VAL A 277 -3.73 -11.49 -9.24
N TRP A 278 -4.26 -12.24 -8.29
CA TRP A 278 -3.55 -12.62 -7.08
C TRP A 278 -2.41 -13.63 -7.33
N PRO A 279 -2.57 -14.68 -8.16
CA PRO A 279 -1.46 -15.57 -8.51
C PRO A 279 -0.30 -14.82 -9.18
N ASN A 280 -0.58 -13.90 -10.10
CA ASN A 280 0.44 -13.04 -10.74
C ASN A 280 1.20 -12.17 -9.73
N SER A 281 0.58 -11.85 -8.60
CA SER A 281 1.19 -11.07 -7.53
C SER A 281 2.09 -11.90 -6.60
N SER A 282 2.26 -13.21 -6.82
CA SER A 282 3.07 -14.07 -5.95
C SER A 282 4.58 -13.83 -6.05
N SER A 283 5.05 -13.21 -7.15
CA SER A 283 6.46 -12.83 -7.36
C SER A 283 7.02 -11.91 -6.27
N ARG A 284 6.22 -10.97 -5.75
CA ARG A 284 6.68 -10.12 -4.63
C ARG A 284 6.90 -10.91 -3.34
N THR A 285 6.08 -11.93 -3.09
CA THR A 285 6.22 -12.77 -1.90
C THR A 285 7.39 -13.72 -2.04
N TYR A 286 7.73 -14.13 -3.27
CA TYR A 286 9.00 -14.78 -3.57
C TYR A 286 10.20 -13.90 -3.21
N ASP A 287 10.25 -12.64 -3.66
CA ASP A 287 11.35 -11.73 -3.33
C ASP A 287 11.46 -11.49 -1.81
N LEU A 288 10.34 -11.28 -1.12
CA LEU A 288 10.36 -11.16 0.34
C LEU A 288 10.88 -12.43 1.02
N GLN A 289 10.53 -13.63 0.52
CA GLN A 289 11.06 -14.88 1.04
C GLN A 289 12.56 -15.01 0.81
N ASN A 290 13.09 -14.54 -0.33
CA ASN A 290 14.54 -14.50 -0.58
C ASN A 290 15.28 -13.63 0.45
N LEU A 291 14.70 -12.51 0.87
CA LEU A 291 15.25 -11.69 1.97
C LEU A 291 15.23 -12.45 3.31
N VAL A 292 14.14 -13.16 3.63
CA VAL A 292 14.03 -13.97 4.85
C VAL A 292 14.99 -15.16 4.83
N ASN A 293 15.22 -15.79 3.67
CA ASN A 293 16.18 -16.89 3.54
C ASN A 293 17.60 -16.44 3.95
N GLN A 294 17.94 -15.18 3.64
CA GLN A 294 19.17 -14.48 4.02
C GLN A 294 18.98 -13.59 5.27
N TYR A 295 18.16 -14.02 6.23
CA TYR A 295 17.73 -13.21 7.38
C TYR A 295 18.85 -12.43 8.06
N ASP A 296 20.00 -13.04 8.35
CA ASP A 296 21.09 -12.33 9.06
C ASP A 296 21.69 -11.15 8.27
N ARG A 297 21.62 -11.19 6.94
CA ARG A 297 22.04 -10.08 6.07
C ARG A 297 21.01 -8.96 6.05
N TYR A 298 19.71 -9.30 6.05
CA TYR A 298 18.65 -8.36 5.75
C TYR A 298 17.77 -7.94 6.93
N LYS A 299 17.85 -8.61 8.08
CA LYS A 299 16.97 -8.36 9.24
C LYS A 299 16.92 -6.90 9.67
N ASP A 300 18.04 -6.18 9.54
CA ASP A 300 18.17 -4.78 9.94
C ASP A 300 17.97 -3.76 8.80
N LEU A 301 17.72 -4.24 7.56
CA LEU A 301 17.55 -3.43 6.34
C LEU A 301 18.71 -2.45 6.07
N GLN A 302 19.94 -2.84 6.40
CA GLN A 302 21.14 -2.03 6.18
C GLN A 302 21.88 -2.39 4.88
N ALA A 303 21.75 -3.65 4.43
CA ALA A 303 22.33 -4.10 3.17
C ALA A 303 21.48 -3.64 1.96
N PRO A 304 22.08 -3.43 0.78
CA PRO A 304 21.32 -3.23 -0.46
C PRO A 304 20.34 -4.38 -0.70
N ILE A 305 19.08 -4.04 -0.98
CA ILE A 305 17.99 -5.01 -1.13
C ILE A 305 17.89 -5.45 -2.58
N GLU A 306 18.04 -6.74 -2.81
CA GLU A 306 17.93 -7.38 -4.11
C GLU A 306 16.53 -7.99 -4.24
N LEU A 307 15.73 -7.48 -5.17
CA LEU A 307 14.41 -7.98 -5.55
C LEU A 307 14.58 -8.68 -6.90
N GLU A 308 14.81 -9.99 -6.86
CA GLU A 308 15.24 -10.81 -7.98
C GLU A 308 14.16 -10.93 -9.06
N ALA A 309 12.92 -11.23 -8.66
CA ALA A 309 11.80 -11.33 -9.59
C ALA A 309 11.57 -10.00 -10.33
N PHE A 310 11.64 -8.88 -9.60
CA PHE A 310 11.48 -7.55 -10.19
C PHE A 310 12.75 -7.04 -10.89
N GLY A 311 13.89 -7.70 -10.73
CA GLY A 311 15.18 -7.28 -11.29
C GLY A 311 15.65 -5.92 -10.77
N VAL A 312 15.31 -5.56 -9.54
CA VAL A 312 15.63 -4.25 -8.93
C VAL A 312 16.56 -4.41 -7.74
N ASN A 313 17.56 -3.52 -7.64
CA ASN A 313 18.44 -3.40 -6.48
C ASN A 313 18.23 -2.04 -5.80
N ILE A 314 17.93 -2.03 -4.51
CA ILE A 314 17.69 -0.83 -3.71
C ILE A 314 18.90 -0.57 -2.81
N THR A 315 19.69 0.46 -3.10
CA THR A 315 20.90 0.80 -2.34
C THR A 315 20.67 1.72 -1.14
N GLY A 316 19.45 2.24 -0.98
CA GLY A 316 19.12 3.17 0.10
C GLY A 316 19.53 4.62 -0.17
N ASP A 317 20.10 4.96 -1.33
CA ASP A 317 20.51 6.33 -1.66
C ASP A 317 19.36 7.22 -2.15
N SER A 318 18.23 6.63 -2.55
CA SER A 318 17.14 7.38 -3.18
C SER A 318 16.50 8.38 -2.22
N ASN A 319 16.12 9.54 -2.75
CA ASN A 319 15.42 10.57 -2.00
C ASN A 319 13.93 10.21 -1.90
N LEU A 320 13.47 9.83 -0.71
CA LEU A 320 12.08 9.45 -0.46
C LEU A 320 11.07 10.52 -0.85
N LEU A 321 11.44 11.80 -0.87
CA LEU A 321 10.49 12.89 -1.01
C LEU A 321 10.36 13.39 -2.44
N ARG A 322 11.02 12.71 -3.39
CA ARG A 322 11.15 13.23 -4.74
C ARG A 322 10.61 12.27 -5.79
N ASP A 323 9.71 12.82 -6.59
CA ASP A 323 9.25 12.24 -7.83
C ASP A 323 10.18 12.64 -8.98
N GLU A 324 11.27 11.90 -9.14
CA GLU A 324 12.28 12.18 -10.18
C GLU A 324 11.72 12.01 -11.60
N LYS A 325 10.73 11.12 -11.76
CA LYS A 325 10.11 10.79 -13.04
C LYS A 325 9.23 11.93 -13.55
N HIS A 326 8.43 12.54 -12.68
CA HIS A 326 7.41 13.50 -13.09
C HIS A 326 7.79 14.97 -12.83
N CYS A 327 8.75 15.25 -11.92
CA CYS A 327 9.13 16.61 -11.51
C CYS A 327 10.50 17.12 -12.04
N GLY A 328 11.28 16.28 -12.72
CA GLY A 328 12.57 16.67 -13.31
C GLY A 328 13.74 16.79 -12.31
N LYS A 329 14.96 17.04 -12.83
CA LYS A 329 16.25 17.00 -12.10
C LYS A 329 16.77 18.40 -11.63
N GLY A 330 16.13 19.08 -10.68
CA GLY A 330 16.69 20.29 -10.00
C GLY A 330 17.56 20.04 -8.74
N LYS A 331 18.04 21.11 -8.09
CA LYS A 331 18.70 21.11 -6.76
C LYS A 331 17.66 21.20 -5.63
N TYR A 332 17.78 20.37 -4.59
CA TYR A 332 16.80 20.30 -3.49
C TYR A 332 17.50 20.18 -2.14
N THR A 333 16.83 20.67 -1.11
CA THR A 333 17.28 20.56 0.27
C THR A 333 16.98 19.14 0.78
N ILE A 334 18.01 18.40 1.16
CA ILE A 334 17.88 17.13 1.87
C ILE A 334 17.39 17.48 3.27
N PHE A 335 16.13 17.16 3.57
CA PHE A 335 15.60 17.27 4.92
C PHE A 335 15.57 15.88 5.54
N SER A 336 16.16 15.73 6.72
CA SER A 336 15.78 14.66 7.64
C SER A 336 14.31 14.84 8.00
N LEU A 337 13.57 13.74 8.12
CA LEU A 337 12.17 13.76 8.50
C LEU A 337 12.07 13.62 10.02
N PRO A 338 11.85 14.69 10.79
CA PRO A 338 11.26 14.52 12.11
C PRO A 338 9.81 14.04 11.88
N TRP A 339 9.60 12.73 11.97
CA TRP A 339 8.29 12.10 11.93
C TRP A 339 7.36 12.57 13.06
N ASP A 340 7.93 13.26 14.05
CA ASP A 340 7.25 13.86 15.20
C ASP A 340 6.69 15.27 14.94
N LEU A 341 6.90 15.85 13.75
CA LEU A 341 6.53 17.24 13.44
C LEU A 341 5.60 17.40 12.22
N ILE A 342 4.74 16.41 11.94
CA ILE A 342 3.62 16.54 10.99
C ILE A 342 2.27 16.39 11.69
#